data_AF-A0A2I0FPF0-F1
#
_entry.id   AF-A0A2I0FPF0-F1
#
_cell.length_a   1.000
_cell.length_b   1.000
_cell.length_c   1.000
_cell.angle_alpha   90.00
_cell.angle_beta   90.00
_cell.angle_gamma   90.00
#
_symmetry.space_group_name_H-M   'P 1'
#
loop_
_entity.id
_entity.type
_entity.pdbx_description
1 polymer ?
#
loop_
_entity_poly.entity_id
_entity_poly.type
_entity_poly.pdbx_seq_one_letter_code
_entity_poly.pdbx_strand_id
1 'polypeptide(L)'
;MSSFFIYNLIIGYLLIREEFSSQWSMALYFLALAAHFVATDHTLKEIHKEAYDRYGRWFLVAALLIGWLIGVILKVHEVAVGIAVSFLVGGILLNVFKDELKQGGSKNYLAFLSGAGVILALFIVVRSL
;
A
#
# COMPACT_ATOMS: atom_id res chain seq x y z
N MET A 1 9.37 -8.04 7.52
CA MET A 1 8.07 -8.44 8.12
C MET A 1 7.48 -7.36 9.05
N SER A 2 8.15 -6.96 10.13
CA SER A 2 7.58 -6.02 11.11
C SER A 2 7.25 -4.63 10.56
N SER A 3 8.11 -4.06 9.70
CA SER A 3 7.80 -2.79 9.03
C SER A 3 6.56 -2.88 8.13
N PHE A 4 6.35 -4.03 7.47
CA PHE A 4 5.16 -4.31 6.66
C PHE A 4 3.90 -4.56 7.50
N PHE A 5 4.06 -5.01 8.76
CA PHE A 5 2.94 -5.07 9.70
C PHE A 5 2.45 -3.66 10.05
N ILE A 6 3.36 -2.76 10.44
CA ILE A 6 3.02 -1.37 10.74
C ILE A 6 2.40 -0.70 9.51
N TYR A 7 2.96 -0.97 8.34
CA TYR A 7 2.44 -0.54 7.05
C TYR A 7 0.97 -0.95 6.82
N ASN A 8 0.67 -2.25 6.93
CA ASN A 8 -0.68 -2.78 6.75
C ASN A 8 -1.65 -2.29 7.83
N LEU A 9 -1.17 -2.09 9.06
CA LEU A 9 -1.97 -1.53 10.15
C LEU A 9 -2.40 -0.10 9.84
N ILE A 10 -1.50 0.73 9.32
CA ILE A 10 -1.83 2.10 8.90
C ILE A 10 -2.87 2.08 7.77
N ILE A 11 -2.67 1.23 6.75
CA ILE A 11 -3.65 1.11 5.65
C ILE A 11 -5.03 0.68 6.18
N GLY A 12 -5.08 -0.31 7.07
CA GLY A 12 -6.32 -0.76 7.68
C GLY A 12 -7.06 0.36 8.43
N TYR A 13 -6.31 1.19 9.18
CA TYR A 13 -6.86 2.35 9.88
C TYR A 13 -7.46 3.38 8.92
N LEU A 14 -6.78 3.67 7.81
CA LEU A 14 -7.21 4.66 6.84
C LEU A 14 -8.44 4.22 6.04
N LEU A 15 -8.63 2.91 5.86
CA LEU A 15 -9.67 2.33 5.01
C LEU A 15 -11.10 2.74 5.42
N ILE A 16 -11.34 2.96 6.72
CA ILE A 16 -12.63 3.41 7.26
C ILE A 16 -12.73 4.94 7.41
N ARG A 17 -11.62 5.65 7.24
CA ARG A 17 -11.54 7.10 7.32
C ARG A 17 -11.71 7.77 5.97
N GLU A 18 -11.55 7.02 4.89
CA GLU A 18 -11.72 7.53 3.54
C GLU A 18 -13.20 7.85 3.27
N GLU A 19 -13.47 9.10 2.90
CA GLU A 19 -14.81 9.54 2.49
C GLU A 19 -14.92 9.44 0.97
N PHE A 20 -15.54 8.37 0.49
CA PHE A 20 -15.72 8.16 -0.95
C PHE A 20 -16.88 9.01 -1.48
N SER A 21 -16.59 9.82 -2.51
CA SER A 21 -17.59 10.62 -3.23
C SER A 21 -18.60 9.78 -4.02
N SER A 22 -18.22 8.57 -4.45
CA SER A 22 -19.04 7.69 -5.28
C SER A 22 -18.72 6.21 -5.06
N GLN A 23 -19.64 5.31 -5.43
CA GLN A 23 -19.37 3.86 -5.38
C GLN A 23 -18.23 3.46 -6.31
N TRP A 24 -18.03 4.19 -7.41
CA TRP A 24 -16.93 3.96 -8.33
C TRP A 24 -15.57 4.31 -7.73
N SER A 25 -15.46 5.42 -7.00
CA SER A 25 -14.20 5.76 -6.32
C SER A 25 -13.86 4.73 -5.24
N MET A 26 -14.86 4.22 -4.52
CA MET A 26 -14.68 3.11 -3.58
C MET A 26 -14.22 1.82 -4.27
N ALA A 27 -14.85 1.43 -5.39
CA ALA A 27 -14.48 0.22 -6.13
C ALA A 27 -13.07 0.30 -6.71
N LEU A 28 -12.69 1.45 -7.26
CA LEU A 28 -11.34 1.70 -7.79
C LEU A 28 -10.30 1.70 -6.67
N TYR A 29 -10.61 2.32 -5.52
CA TYR A 29 -9.75 2.28 -4.35
C TYR A 29 -9.51 0.85 -3.85
N PHE A 30 -10.57 0.05 -3.78
CA PHE A 30 -10.49 -1.38 -3.44
C PHE A 30 -9.59 -2.14 -4.42
N LEU A 31 -9.79 -1.97 -5.73
CA LEU A 31 -8.97 -2.62 -6.76
C LEU A 31 -7.50 -2.21 -6.69
N ALA A 32 -7.23 -0.92 -6.49
CA ALA A 32 -5.88 -0.38 -6.36
C ALA A 32 -5.16 -0.96 -5.13
N LEU A 33 -5.83 -1.00 -3.97
CA LEU A 33 -5.28 -1.62 -2.77
C LEU A 33 -5.09 -3.13 -2.92
N ALA A 34 -6.02 -3.84 -3.57
CA ALA A 34 -5.88 -5.26 -3.84
C ALA A 34 -4.64 -5.55 -4.71
N ALA A 35 -4.45 -4.80 -5.79
CA ALA A 35 -3.26 -4.90 -6.64
C ALA A 35 -1.98 -4.58 -5.87
N HIS A 36 -2.02 -3.54 -5.02
CA HIS A 36 -0.90 -3.17 -4.15
C HIS A 36 -0.52 -4.29 -3.17
N PHE A 37 -1.51 -4.94 -2.53
CA PHE A 37 -1.25 -6.06 -1.64
C PHE A 37 -0.69 -7.27 -2.38
N VAL A 38 -1.19 -7.60 -3.57
CA VAL A 38 -0.64 -8.68 -4.40
C VAL A 38 0.83 -8.44 -4.73
N ALA A 39 1.19 -7.23 -5.15
CA ALA A 39 2.57 -6.87 -5.44
C ALA A 39 3.46 -6.95 -4.19
N THR A 40 2.96 -6.47 -3.06
CA THR A 40 3.68 -6.47 -1.78
C THR A 40 3.90 -7.88 -1.26
N ASP A 41 2.87 -8.74 -1.35
CA ASP A 41 2.91 -10.15 -0.99
C ASP A 41 3.93 -10.92 -1.83
N HIS A 42 4.00 -10.66 -3.14
CA HIS A 42 4.99 -11.27 -4.02
C HIS A 42 6.41 -10.93 -3.57
N THR A 43 6.70 -9.64 -3.33
CA THR A 43 8.01 -9.16 -2.85
C THR A 43 8.37 -9.77 -1.48
N LEU A 44 7.42 -9.83 -0.55
CA LEU A 44 7.66 -10.42 0.78
C LEU A 44 7.93 -11.91 0.73
N LYS A 45 7.23 -12.63 -0.16
CA LYS A 45 7.47 -14.04 -0.40
C LYS A 45 8.86 -14.29 -0.96
N GLU A 46 9.34 -13.46 -1.89
CA GLU A 46 10.69 -13.59 -2.44
C GLU A 46 11.78 -13.40 -1.38
N ILE A 47 11.61 -12.41 -0.49
CA ILE A 47 12.64 -12.07 0.51
C ILE A 47 12.63 -13.05 1.71
N HIS A 48 11.46 -13.51 2.16
CA HIS A 48 11.33 -14.26 3.43
C HIS A 48 10.80 -15.70 3.27
N LYS A 49 10.52 -16.16 2.03
CA LYS A 49 10.08 -17.50 1.61
C LYS A 49 9.37 -18.34 2.69
N GLU A 50 10.11 -19.15 3.44
CA GLU A 50 9.54 -20.11 4.41
C GLU A 50 8.76 -19.46 5.55
N ALA A 51 9.23 -18.32 6.06
CA ALA A 51 8.54 -17.60 7.14
C ALA A 51 7.25 -16.94 6.64
N TYR A 52 7.26 -16.47 5.39
CA TYR A 52 6.08 -15.86 4.76
C TYR A 52 4.97 -16.88 4.55
N ASP A 53 5.30 -18.04 3.97
CA ASP A 53 4.32 -19.09 3.65
C ASP A 53 3.71 -19.72 4.91
N ARG A 54 4.47 -19.83 6.01
CA ARG A 54 3.99 -20.45 7.26
C ARG A 54 3.14 -19.51 8.11
N TYR A 55 3.59 -18.27 8.34
CA TYR A 55 2.93 -17.34 9.26
C TYR A 55 2.80 -15.91 8.74
N GLY A 56 3.69 -15.48 7.82
CA GLY A 56 3.74 -14.08 7.36
C GLY A 56 2.44 -13.61 6.72
N ARG A 57 1.78 -14.44 5.89
CA ARG A 57 0.48 -14.10 5.30
C ARG A 57 -0.58 -13.75 6.36
N TRP A 58 -0.76 -14.62 7.34
CA TRP A 58 -1.74 -14.41 8.42
C TRP A 58 -1.36 -13.23 9.30
N PHE A 59 -0.07 -13.04 9.56
CA PHE A 59 0.44 -11.90 10.32
C PHE A 59 0.11 -10.56 9.66
N LEU A 60 0.26 -10.48 8.34
CA LEU A 60 -0.03 -9.28 7.55
C LEU A 60 -1.52 -8.99 7.41
N VAL A 61 -2.36 -10.04 7.29
CA VAL A 61 -3.82 -9.91 7.31
C VAL A 61 -4.29 -9.45 8.69
N ALA A 62 -3.74 -10.01 9.77
CA ALA A 62 -4.05 -9.59 11.13
C ALA A 62 -3.73 -8.10 11.35
N ALA A 63 -2.61 -7.61 10.81
CA ALA A 63 -2.26 -6.20 10.85
C ALA A 63 -3.35 -5.31 10.25
N LEU A 64 -3.87 -5.68 9.08
CA LEU A 64 -4.93 -4.95 8.37
C LEU A 64 -6.22 -4.92 9.19
N LEU A 65 -6.63 -6.08 9.73
CA LEU A 65 -7.83 -6.20 10.56
C LEU A 65 -7.72 -5.41 11.87
N ILE A 66 -6.55 -5.44 12.52
CA ILE A 66 -6.27 -4.65 13.72
C ILE A 66 -6.33 -3.15 13.41
N GLY A 67 -5.69 -2.72 12.32
CA GLY A 67 -5.74 -1.33 11.85
C GLY A 67 -7.17 -0.86 11.62
N TRP A 68 -7.96 -1.65 10.90
CA TRP A 68 -9.38 -1.38 10.67
C TRP A 68 -10.17 -1.29 11.97
N LEU A 69 -9.98 -2.24 12.88
CA LEU A 69 -10.66 -2.25 14.18
C LEU A 69 -10.31 -1.00 15.01
N ILE A 70 -9.03 -0.58 14.99
CA ILE A 70 -8.59 0.68 15.58
C ILE A 70 -9.31 1.86 14.92
N GLY A 71 -9.45 1.88 13.60
CA GLY A 71 -10.18 2.93 12.88
C GLY A 71 -11.66 3.01 13.26
N VAL A 72 -12.30 1.87 13.53
CA VAL A 72 -13.70 1.81 13.99
C VAL A 72 -13.84 2.37 15.42
N ILE A 73 -12.94 1.99 16.33
CA ILE A 73 -13.08 2.28 17.77
C ILE A 73 -12.47 3.64 18.15
N LEU A 74 -11.33 4.00 17.54
CA LEU A 74 -10.49 5.12 17.94
C LEU A 74 -10.34 6.14 16.82
N LYS A 75 -10.69 7.39 17.12
CA LYS A 75 -10.32 8.55 16.30
C LYS A 75 -8.93 9.01 16.71
N VAL A 76 -7.92 8.58 15.97
CA VAL A 76 -6.54 9.04 16.14
C VAL A 76 -6.45 10.47 15.62
N HIS A 77 -5.71 11.32 16.32
CA HIS A 77 -5.51 12.71 15.94
C HIS A 77 -4.89 12.81 14.53
N GLU A 78 -5.44 13.68 13.69
CA GLU A 78 -5.04 13.87 12.29
C GLU A 78 -3.53 14.08 12.10
N VAL A 79 -2.86 14.79 13.01
CA VAL A 79 -1.40 15.02 12.97
C VAL A 79 -0.63 13.70 13.07
N ALA A 80 -1.03 12.81 13.98
CA ALA A 80 -0.36 11.51 14.14
C ALA A 80 -0.58 10.62 12.91
N VAL A 81 -1.77 10.65 12.33
CA VAL A 81 -2.08 9.96 11.07
C VAL A 81 -1.22 10.52 9.94
N GLY A 82 -1.13 11.84 9.80
CA GLY A 82 -0.31 12.51 8.79
C GLY A 82 1.17 12.16 8.89
N ILE A 83 1.72 12.10 10.11
CA ILE A 83 3.10 11.64 10.35
C ILE A 83 3.28 10.18 9.91
N ALA A 84 2.36 9.29 10.30
CA ALA A 84 2.42 7.88 9.95
C ALA A 84 2.37 7.67 8.42
N VAL A 85 1.46 8.36 7.73
CA VAL A 85 1.34 8.34 6.27
C VAL A 85 2.60 8.91 5.60
N SER A 86 3.13 10.02 6.10
CA SER A 86 4.33 10.64 5.53
C SER A 86 5.55 9.72 5.63
N PHE A 87 5.72 9.06 6.78
CA PHE A 87 6.77 8.07 6.97
C PHE A 87 6.59 6.86 6.04
N LEU A 88 5.36 6.40 5.88
CA LEU A 88 4.99 5.30 5.00
C LEU A 88 5.31 5.61 3.53
N VAL A 89 4.84 6.75 3.01
CA VAL A 89 5.08 7.19 1.64
C VAL A 89 6.57 7.43 1.39
N GLY A 90 7.25 8.09 2.33
CA GLY A 90 8.70 8.30 2.25
C GLY A 90 9.48 6.98 2.22
N GLY A 91 9.08 5.99 3.02
CA GLY A 91 9.67 4.66 3.02
C GLY A 91 9.46 3.90 1.71
N ILE A 92 8.26 3.97 1.12
CA ILE A 92 7.99 3.39 -0.21
C ILE A 92 8.91 4.03 -1.25
N LEU A 93 8.96 5.36 -1.32
CA LEU A 93 9.77 6.09 -2.29
C LEU A 93 11.25 5.73 -2.16
N LEU A 94 11.78 5.69 -0.93
CA LEU A 94 13.16 5.30 -0.67
C LEU A 94 13.44 3.87 -1.15
N ASN A 95 12.51 2.93 -0.92
CA ASN A 95 12.68 1.54 -1.34
C ASN A 95 12.68 1.42 -2.88
N VAL A 96 11.77 2.12 -3.55
CA VAL A 96 11.69 2.17 -5.01
C VAL A 96 12.97 2.78 -5.60
N PHE A 97 13.41 3.94 -5.11
CA PHE A 97 14.64 4.57 -5.60
C PHE A 97 15.88 3.73 -5.36
N LYS A 98 15.96 3.04 -4.21
CA LYS A 98 17.04 2.10 -3.93
C LYS A 98 17.08 0.97 -4.97
N ASP A 99 15.93 0.42 -5.33
CA ASP A 99 15.86 -0.67 -6.29
C ASP A 99 16.15 -0.21 -7.73
N GLU A 100 15.71 1.00 -8.12
CA GLU A 100 16.00 1.59 -9.43
C GLU A 100 17.46 2.04 -9.60
N LEU A 101 18.14 2.44 -8.52
CA LEU A 101 19.54 2.88 -8.53
C LEU A 101 20.55 1.72 -8.40
N LYS A 102 20.11 0.48 -8.19
CA LYS A 102 21.00 -0.69 -8.11
C LYS A 102 21.74 -0.88 -9.44
N GLN A 103 23.07 -0.89 -9.37
CA GLN A 103 23.92 -1.15 -10.53
C GLN A 103 23.72 -2.59 -11.02
N GLY A 104 23.48 -2.76 -12.32
CA GLY A 104 23.29 -4.07 -12.97
C GLY A 104 21.84 -4.55 -13.13
N GLY A 105 20.84 -3.77 -12.72
CA GLY A 105 19.42 -4.07 -12.97
C GLY A 105 18.99 -3.78 -14.41
N SER A 106 18.08 -4.58 -14.95
CA SER A 106 17.45 -4.31 -16.27
C SER A 106 16.51 -3.10 -16.16
N LYS A 107 16.90 -1.97 -16.77
CA LYS A 107 16.08 -0.76 -16.78
C LYS A 107 14.97 -0.89 -17.83
N ASN A 108 13.74 -1.17 -17.38
CA ASN A 108 12.57 -1.23 -18.28
C ASN A 108 11.75 0.06 -18.19
N TYR A 109 12.21 1.10 -18.91
CA TYR A 109 11.54 2.40 -18.94
C TYR A 109 10.11 2.33 -19.48
N LEU A 110 9.82 1.37 -20.38
CA LEU A 110 8.47 1.21 -20.93
C LEU A 110 7.49 0.72 -19.86
N ALA A 111 7.92 -0.21 -18.99
CA ALA A 111 7.10 -0.67 -17.86
C ALA A 111 6.86 0.46 -16.84
N PHE A 112 7.88 1.30 -16.59
CA PHE A 112 7.73 2.46 -15.73
C PHE A 112 6.73 3.48 -16.31
N LEU A 113 6.89 3.86 -17.58
CA LEU A 113 6.01 4.83 -18.24
C LEU A 113 4.58 4.32 -18.39
N SER A 114 4.39 3.02 -18.67
CA SER A 114 3.05 2.43 -18.75
C SER A 114 2.37 2.43 -17.38
N GLY A 115 3.09 2.05 -16.32
CA GLY A 115 2.59 2.13 -14.94
C GLY A 115 2.21 3.56 -14.55
N ALA A 116 3.08 4.55 -14.82
CA ALA A 116 2.80 5.96 -14.57
C ALA A 116 1.58 6.46 -15.35
N GLY A 117 1.46 6.07 -16.63
CA GLY A 117 0.31 6.41 -17.47
C GLY A 117 -0.99 5.81 -16.95
N VAL A 118 -0.98 4.56 -16.49
CA VAL A 118 -2.15 3.91 -15.87
C VAL A 118 -2.58 4.63 -14.60
N ILE A 119 -1.64 4.97 -13.71
CA ILE A 119 -1.94 5.71 -12.48
C ILE A 119 -2.52 7.10 -12.80
N LEU A 120 -1.95 7.81 -13.77
CA LEU A 120 -2.45 9.11 -14.21
C LEU A 120 -3.87 9.00 -14.78
N ALA A 121 -4.13 8.00 -15.62
CA ALA A 121 -5.46 7.77 -16.19
C ALA A 121 -6.49 7.45 -15.09
N LEU A 122 -6.14 6.56 -14.15
CA LEU A 122 -6.99 6.25 -13.00
C LEU A 122 -7.28 7.49 -12.15
N PHE A 123 -6.26 8.32 -11.88
CA PHE A 123 -6.44 9.56 -11.14
C PHE A 123 -7.41 10.53 -11.84
N ILE A 124 -7.29 10.70 -13.16
CA ILE A 124 -8.19 11.53 -13.95
C ILE A 124 -9.62 10.99 -13.88
N VAL A 125 -9.79 9.68 -14.06
CA VAL A 125 -11.11 9.02 -14.00
C VAL A 125 -11.75 9.22 -12.62
N VAL A 126 -11.02 8.94 -11.53
CA VAL A 126 -11.52 9.11 -10.16
C VAL A 126 -11.90 10.57 -9.89
N ARG A 127 -11.11 11.54 -10.37
CA ARG A 127 -11.41 12.96 -10.18
C ARG A 127 -12.64 13.42 -10.98
N SER A 128 -12.96 12.77 -12.08
CA SER A 128 -14.10 13.10 -12.95
C SER A 128 -15.43 12.46 -12.54
N LEU A 129 -15.40 11.55 -11.56
CA LEU A 129 -16.56 10.81 -11.01
C LEU A 129 -17.04 11.44 -9.70
#